data_AF-A0A8J6MJ68-F1
#
_entry.id   AF-A0A8J6MJ68-F1
#
_cell.length_a   1.000
_cell.length_b   1.000
_cell.length_c   1.000
_cell.angle_alpha   90.00
_cell.angle_beta   90.00
_cell.angle_gamma   90.00
#
_symmetry.space_group_name_H-M   'P 1'
#
loop_
_entity.id
_entity.type
_entity.pdbx_description
1 polymer ?
#
loop_
_entity_poly.entity_id
_entity_poly.type
_entity_poly.pdbx_seq_one_letter_code
_entity_poly.pdbx_strand_id
1 'polypeptide(L)'
;MEAMVRDGMRWLEGLEDGTVGTGDLYILSQKMDPVLIHLCIKFLRKKYPSIKPEAAAVMARLVDLTSNYPEIVKLMKEAESDPVSEWFSDTYSFPEFYSKPEEMLELIVDKLES
;
A
#
# COMPACT_ATOMS: atom_id res chain seq x y z
N MET A 1 -15.28 -7.46 0.62
CA MET A 1 -14.98 -6.46 1.65
C MET A 1 -14.02 -6.94 2.75
N GLU A 2 -14.47 -7.58 3.85
CA GLU A 2 -13.62 -7.82 5.05
C GLU A 2 -12.28 -8.55 4.80
N ALA A 3 -12.26 -9.55 3.91
CA ALA A 3 -11.04 -10.30 3.63
C ALA A 3 -9.96 -9.46 2.95
N MET A 4 -10.34 -8.54 2.04
CA MET A 4 -9.40 -7.70 1.31
C MET A 4 -8.85 -6.59 2.19
N VAL A 5 -9.68 -6.00 3.06
CA VAL A 5 -9.24 -5.02 4.07
C VAL A 5 -8.25 -5.67 5.04
N ARG A 6 -8.56 -6.85 5.57
CA ARG A 6 -7.66 -7.59 6.46
C ARG A 6 -6.32 -7.93 5.79
N ASP A 7 -6.36 -8.42 4.56
CA ASP A 7 -5.15 -8.79 3.83
C ASP A 7 -4.32 -7.53 3.48
N GLY A 8 -4.98 -6.41 3.15
CA GLY A 8 -4.35 -5.11 2.98
C GLY A 8 -3.72 -4.56 4.25
N MET A 9 -4.40 -4.66 5.40
CA MET A 9 -3.86 -4.28 6.71
C MET A 9 -2.60 -5.07 7.04
N ARG A 10 -2.67 -6.40 6.92
CA ARG A 10 -1.51 -7.28 7.14
C ARG A 10 -0.35 -6.94 6.22
N TRP A 11 -0.62 -6.57 4.98
CA TRP A 11 0.41 -6.19 4.02
C TRP A 11 1.07 -4.85 4.36
N LEU A 12 0.24 -3.86 4.70
CA LEU A 12 0.67 -2.51 5.08
C LEU A 12 1.50 -2.54 6.37
N GLU A 13 1.01 -3.18 7.43
CA GLU A 13 1.72 -3.35 8.70
C GLU A 13 2.99 -4.19 8.53
N GLY A 14 2.95 -5.22 7.67
CA GLY A 14 4.13 -6.03 7.36
C GLY A 14 5.28 -5.20 6.78
N LEU A 15 4.97 -4.19 5.96
CA LEU A 15 5.95 -3.23 5.44
C LEU A 15 6.31 -2.15 6.47
N GLU A 16 5.33 -1.62 7.21
CA GLU A 16 5.55 -0.54 8.17
C GLU A 16 6.40 -1.02 9.35
N ASP A 17 6.06 -2.16 9.94
CA ASP A 17 6.69 -2.67 11.16
C ASP A 17 7.75 -3.73 10.89
N GLY A 18 7.80 -4.30 9.68
CA GLY A 18 8.74 -5.37 9.33
C GLY A 18 8.38 -6.71 9.97
N THR A 19 7.10 -6.93 10.28
CA THR A 19 6.58 -8.17 10.89
C THR A 19 6.45 -9.32 9.88
N VAL A 20 6.50 -9.01 8.57
CA VAL A 20 6.36 -9.96 7.47
C VAL A 20 7.52 -9.80 6.48
N GLY A 21 8.11 -10.92 6.04
CA GLY A 21 9.19 -10.90 5.04
C GLY A 21 8.70 -10.49 3.66
N THR A 22 9.59 -9.94 2.82
CA THR A 22 9.21 -9.44 1.48
C THR A 22 8.71 -10.52 0.53
N GLY A 23 9.15 -11.77 0.68
CA GLY A 23 8.57 -12.91 -0.06
C GLY A 23 7.13 -13.23 0.32
N ASP A 24 6.81 -13.20 1.62
CA ASP A 24 5.43 -13.41 2.08
C ASP A 24 4.53 -12.23 1.70
N LEU A 25 5.06 -11.00 1.75
CA LEU A 25 4.38 -9.80 1.25
C LEU A 25 4.09 -9.90 -0.25
N TYR A 26 5.01 -10.43 -1.04
CA TYR A 26 4.79 -10.66 -2.47
C TYR A 26 3.70 -11.73 -2.72
N ILE A 27 3.68 -12.82 -1.95
CA ILE A 27 2.62 -13.84 -2.05
C ILE A 27 1.26 -13.24 -1.68
N LEU A 28 1.21 -12.43 -0.64
CA LEU A 28 -0.01 -11.75 -0.20
C LEU A 28 -0.51 -10.76 -1.25
N SER A 29 0.39 -10.01 -1.89
CA SER A 29 0.03 -9.05 -2.93
C SER A 29 -0.61 -9.71 -4.17
N GLN A 30 -0.33 -11.01 -4.44
CA GLN A 30 -0.97 -11.72 -5.56
C GLN A 30 -2.48 -11.90 -5.40
N LYS A 31 -3.01 -11.67 -4.19
CA LYS A 31 -4.45 -11.77 -3.88
C LYS A 31 -5.12 -10.41 -3.72
N MET A 32 -4.34 -9.33 -3.83
CA MET A 32 -4.81 -7.97 -3.60
C MET A 32 -5.05 -7.25 -4.93
N ASP A 33 -5.95 -6.28 -4.90
CA ASP A 33 -6.15 -5.38 -6.03
C ASP A 33 -4.90 -4.49 -6.26
N PRO A 34 -4.45 -4.30 -7.51
CA PRO A 34 -3.31 -3.43 -7.84
C PRO A 34 -3.45 -1.98 -7.32
N VAL A 35 -4.66 -1.42 -7.30
CA VAL A 35 -4.95 -0.08 -6.76
C VAL A 35 -4.67 -0.03 -5.27
N LEU A 36 -5.07 -1.07 -4.53
CA LEU A 36 -4.83 -1.16 -3.10
C LEU A 36 -3.32 -1.19 -2.79
N ILE A 37 -2.56 -1.98 -3.55
CA ILE A 37 -1.09 -2.03 -3.45
C ILE A 37 -0.47 -0.65 -3.75
N HIS A 38 -0.89 -0.02 -4.85
CA HIS A 38 -0.42 1.29 -5.28
C HIS A 38 -0.63 2.36 -4.19
N LEU A 39 -1.86 2.45 -3.67
CA LEU A 39 -2.23 3.44 -2.66
C LEU A 39 -1.57 3.16 -1.31
N CYS A 40 -1.38 1.89 -0.91
CA CYS A 40 -0.59 1.53 0.30
C CYS A 40 0.87 2.00 0.19
N ILE A 41 1.52 1.77 -0.95
CA ILE A 41 2.92 2.21 -1.14
C ILE A 41 3.00 3.73 -1.15
N LYS A 42 2.06 4.43 -1.80
CA LYS A 42 1.98 5.89 -1.75
C LYS A 42 1.78 6.39 -0.31
N PHE A 43 0.87 5.79 0.44
CA PHE A 43 0.63 6.10 1.85
C PHE A 43 1.92 5.99 2.67
N LEU A 44 2.64 4.87 2.57
CA LEU A 44 3.91 4.68 3.30
C LEU A 44 4.97 5.71 2.91
N ARG A 45 5.14 6.00 1.61
CA ARG A 45 6.10 7.01 1.14
C ARG A 45 5.77 8.42 1.62
N LYS A 46 4.48 8.74 1.80
CA LYS A 46 4.02 10.03 2.32
C LYS A 46 4.16 10.12 3.83
N LYS A 47 3.82 9.05 4.55
CA LYS A 47 3.94 8.94 6.02
C LYS A 47 5.39 8.95 6.48
N TYR A 48 6.27 8.30 5.71
CA TYR A 48 7.69 8.13 5.99
C TYR A 48 8.56 8.83 4.92
N PRO A 49 8.66 10.17 4.93
CA PRO A 49 9.51 10.88 3.99
C PRO A 49 10.98 10.53 4.26
N SER A 50 11.74 10.26 3.20
CA SER A 50 13.13 9.77 3.25
C SER A 50 14.14 10.65 4.00
N ILE A 51 13.77 11.89 4.32
CA ILE A 51 14.58 12.81 5.11
C ILE A 51 14.60 12.46 6.61
N LYS A 52 13.68 11.62 7.07
CA LYS A 52 13.55 11.28 8.49
C LYS A 52 14.15 9.91 8.82
N PRO A 53 14.90 9.76 9.93
CA PRO A 53 15.51 8.48 10.30
C PRO A 53 14.52 7.32 10.44
N GLU A 54 13.31 7.58 10.94
CA GLU A 54 12.26 6.58 11.10
C GLU A 54 11.77 5.99 9.76
N ALA A 55 11.99 6.69 8.64
CA ALA A 55 11.64 6.21 7.32
C ALA A 55 12.63 5.16 6.79
N ALA A 56 13.85 5.10 7.30
CA ALA A 56 14.92 4.29 6.71
C ALA A 56 14.56 2.80 6.63
N ALA A 57 13.97 2.25 7.70
CA ALA A 57 13.60 0.84 7.76
C ALA A 57 12.44 0.49 6.81
N VAL A 58 11.40 1.32 6.78
CA VAL A 58 10.23 1.15 5.89
C VAL A 58 10.67 1.26 4.43
N MET A 59 11.47 2.27 4.11
CA MET A 59 11.97 2.49 2.76
C MET A 59 12.90 1.37 2.31
N ALA A 60 13.76 0.84 3.19
CA ALA A 60 14.59 -0.31 2.88
C ALA A 60 13.76 -1.55 2.52
N ARG A 61 12.67 -1.83 3.25
CA ARG A 61 11.76 -2.94 2.93
C ARG A 61 11.00 -2.72 1.63
N LEU A 62 10.55 -1.49 1.35
CA LEU A 62 9.94 -1.15 0.06
C LEU A 62 10.92 -1.35 -1.10
N VAL A 63 12.18 -0.94 -0.93
CA VAL A 63 13.24 -1.16 -1.93
C VAL A 63 13.50 -2.65 -2.11
N ASP A 64 13.63 -3.42 -1.03
CA ASP A 64 13.85 -4.86 -1.10
C ASP A 64 12.70 -5.58 -1.82
N LEU A 65 11.45 -5.27 -1.46
CA LEU A 65 10.26 -5.83 -2.12
C LEU A 65 10.24 -5.49 -3.61
N THR A 66 10.42 -4.23 -3.97
CA THR A 66 10.29 -3.79 -5.38
C THR A 66 11.49 -4.19 -6.25
N SER A 67 12.65 -4.45 -5.64
CA SER A 67 13.85 -4.90 -6.34
C SER A 67 13.84 -6.41 -6.57
N ASN A 68 13.34 -7.18 -5.61
CA ASN A 68 13.23 -8.65 -5.72
C ASN A 68 12.00 -9.10 -6.52
N TYR A 69 10.94 -8.27 -6.58
CA TYR A 69 9.68 -8.60 -7.26
C TYR A 69 9.25 -7.47 -8.21
N PRO A 70 9.85 -7.36 -9.41
CA PRO A 70 9.54 -6.30 -10.39
C PRO A 70 8.07 -6.24 -10.82
N GLU A 71 7.33 -7.34 -10.69
CA GLU A 71 5.90 -7.42 -10.95
C GLU A 71 5.12 -6.44 -10.06
N ILE A 72 5.56 -6.20 -8.83
CA ILE A 72 4.94 -5.19 -7.94
C ILE A 72 5.03 -3.80 -8.57
N VAL A 73 6.20 -3.45 -9.13
CA VAL A 73 6.41 -2.16 -9.79
C VAL A 73 5.52 -2.04 -11.04
N LYS A 74 5.33 -3.14 -11.78
CA LYS A 74 4.43 -3.17 -12.93
C LYS A 74 2.98 -2.93 -12.50
N LEU A 75 2.48 -3.66 -11.51
CA LEU A 75 1.13 -3.50 -10.96
C LEU A 75 0.88 -2.06 -10.49
N MET A 76 1.86 -1.47 -9.79
CA MET A 76 1.77 -0.08 -9.34
C MET A 76 1.63 0.93 -10.47
N LYS A 77 2.31 0.71 -11.60
CA LYS A 77 2.26 1.61 -12.77
C LYS A 77 0.94 1.49 -13.51
N GLU A 78 0.43 0.27 -13.64
CA GLU A 78 -0.89 0.03 -14.24
C GLU A 78 -1.99 0.68 -13.37
N ALA A 79 -1.91 0.50 -12.05
CA ALA A 79 -2.84 1.09 -11.09
C ALA A 79 -2.74 2.61 -10.97
N GLU A 80 -1.62 3.24 -11.35
CA GLU A 80 -1.45 4.70 -11.24
C GLU A 80 -2.43 5.47 -12.12
N SER A 81 -2.82 4.89 -13.26
CA SER A 81 -3.80 5.47 -14.18
C SER A 81 -5.23 4.94 -13.96
N ASP A 82 -5.44 4.18 -12.89
CA ASP A 82 -6.77 3.64 -12.56
C ASP A 82 -7.70 4.76 -12.06
N PRO A 83 -8.97 4.81 -12.51
CA PRO A 83 -9.93 5.82 -12.06
C PRO A 83 -10.14 5.85 -10.54
N VAL A 84 -9.97 4.73 -9.84
CA VAL A 84 -10.06 4.67 -8.37
C VAL A 84 -8.84 5.31 -7.72
N SER A 85 -7.64 5.13 -8.28
CA SER A 85 -6.43 5.82 -7.82
C SER A 85 -6.54 7.34 -8.01
N GLU A 86 -7.09 7.79 -9.14
CA GLU A 86 -7.36 9.21 -9.42
C GLU A 86 -8.40 9.75 -8.46
N TRP A 87 -9.55 9.10 -8.35
CA TRP A 87 -10.63 9.46 -7.42
C TRP A 87 -10.12 9.61 -5.98
N PHE A 88 -9.32 8.66 -5.49
CA PHE A 88 -8.80 8.71 -4.13
C PHE A 88 -7.88 9.93 -3.95
N SER A 89 -7.01 10.18 -4.93
CA SER A 89 -6.05 11.30 -4.88
C SER A 89 -6.73 12.67 -4.97
N ASP A 90 -7.86 12.77 -5.66
CA ASP A 90 -8.64 14.00 -5.80
C ASP A 90 -9.55 14.27 -4.59
N THR A 91 -10.02 13.20 -3.95
CA THR A 91 -11.02 13.29 -2.87
C THR A 91 -10.39 13.34 -1.49
N TYR A 92 -9.27 12.65 -1.28
CA TYR A 92 -8.71 12.42 0.04
C TYR A 92 -7.22 12.73 0.13
N SER A 93 -6.77 13.03 1.35
CA SER A 93 -5.36 13.24 1.67
C SER A 93 -4.83 12.13 2.57
N PHE A 94 -3.72 11.48 2.20
CA PHE A 94 -3.11 10.40 2.99
C PHE A 94 -2.90 10.73 4.50
N PRO A 95 -2.50 11.95 4.90
CA PRO A 95 -2.37 12.32 6.31
C PRO A 95 -3.63 12.12 7.15
N GLU A 96 -4.83 12.17 6.55
CA GLU A 96 -6.10 11.94 7.24
C GLU A 96 -6.19 10.51 7.80
N PHE A 97 -5.41 9.59 7.26
CA PHE A 97 -5.44 8.16 7.60
C PHE A 97 -4.21 7.68 8.37
N TYR A 98 -3.25 8.54 8.70
CA TYR A 98 -2.00 8.09 9.34
C TYR A 98 -2.21 7.36 10.68
N SER A 99 -3.24 7.74 11.43
CA SER A 99 -3.63 7.09 12.69
C SER A 99 -4.70 6.01 12.53
N LYS A 100 -5.23 5.84 11.32
CA LYS A 100 -6.40 4.98 11.02
C LYS A 100 -6.29 4.40 9.59
N PRO A 101 -5.23 3.64 9.28
CA PRO A 101 -5.02 3.11 7.94
C PRO A 101 -6.12 2.14 7.51
N GLU A 102 -6.78 1.45 8.44
CA GLU A 102 -7.90 0.55 8.14
C GLU A 102 -9.05 1.29 7.45
N GLU A 103 -9.44 2.48 7.95
CA GLU A 103 -10.49 3.30 7.30
C GLU A 103 -10.13 3.70 5.86
N MET A 104 -8.84 3.90 5.57
CA MET A 104 -8.38 4.15 4.20
C MET A 104 -8.63 2.92 3.31
N LEU A 105 -8.28 1.74 3.81
CA LEU A 105 -8.43 0.49 3.07
C LEU A 105 -9.90 0.15 2.86
N GLU A 106 -10.75 0.35 3.87
CA GLU A 106 -12.21 0.22 3.75
C GLU A 106 -12.75 1.11 2.63
N LEU A 107 -12.40 2.41 2.62
CA LEU A 107 -12.85 3.33 1.57
C LEU A 107 -12.41 2.92 0.17
N ILE A 108 -11.18 2.43 0.03
CA ILE A 108 -10.65 1.98 -1.27
C ILE A 108 -11.35 0.68 -1.70
N VAL A 109 -11.51 -0.29 -0.80
CA VAL A 109 -12.16 -1.57 -1.10
C VAL A 109 -13.63 -1.37 -1.44
N ASP A 110 -14.35 -0.53 -0.69
CA ASP A 110 -15.74 -0.18 -0.98
C ASP A 110 -15.88 0.43 -2.38
N LYS A 111 -14.92 1.27 -2.78
CA LYS A 111 -14.91 1.89 -4.11
C LYS A 111 -14.60 0.89 -5.23
N LEU A 112 -13.76 -0.12 -4.97
CA LEU A 112 -13.44 -1.17 -5.94
C LEU A 112 -14.59 -2.18 -6.14
N GLU A 113 -15.42 -2.38 -5.11
CA GLU A 113 -16.56 -3.32 -5.15
C GLU A 113 -17.86 -2.69 -5.67
N SER A 114 -17.92 -1.36 -5.83
CA SER A 114 -19.08 -0.61 -6.34
C SER A 114 -19.11 -0.46 -7.86
#